data_AF-A0A937Y4B1-F1
#
_entry.id   AF-A0A937Y4B1-F1
#
_cell.length_a   1.000
_cell.length_b   1.000
_cell.length_c   1.000
_cell.angle_alpha   90.00
_cell.angle_beta   90.00
_cell.angle_gamma   90.00
#
_symmetry.space_group_name_H-M   'P 1'
#
loop_
_entity.id
_entity.type
_entity.pdbx_description
1 polymer ?
#
loop_
_entity_poly.entity_id
_entity_poly.type
_entity_poly.pdbx_seq_one_letter_code
_entity_poly.pdbx_strand_id
1 'polypeptide(L)'
;MRDQHSGRSPILGRTIYSGSADGEAIVSLTPFPLSGVTFDLRTGVVNWAGHELTGQSVRDKILVIPEVIGFAGGDWALYALSALYQTGPRAILCGDISPFIAAGAILGKIVTIADLPQEMLRGIANGSRVLIDSGRGIIRTAGSTVPESPNKGHGLDYSISEASAQSEFQLTPEEREILDGSQGRAASDCLKFLVQYGKALGAVRLIARGLVNRCVKRFRRLSLSARSSCARRFRP
;
A
#
# COMPACT_ATOMS: atom_id res chain seq x y z
N MET A 1 -20.97 -25.11 31.53
CA MET A 1 -21.00 -25.27 30.05
C MET A 1 -19.92 -24.35 29.49
N ARG A 2 -18.94 -24.89 28.76
CA ARG A 2 -17.76 -24.14 28.28
C ARG A 2 -18.14 -23.34 27.04
N ASP A 3 -17.91 -22.03 27.09
CA ASP A 3 -17.84 -21.16 25.91
C ASP A 3 -16.66 -21.59 25.03
N GLN A 4 -16.97 -22.14 23.85
CA GLN A 4 -16.00 -22.32 22.79
C GLN A 4 -16.02 -21.07 21.92
N HIS A 5 -14.89 -20.33 21.92
CA HIS A 5 -14.61 -19.27 20.97
C HIS A 5 -14.63 -19.86 19.54
N SER A 6 -15.74 -19.69 18.82
CA SER A 6 -15.87 -20.06 17.40
C SER A 6 -14.99 -19.16 16.54
N GLY A 7 -14.18 -19.78 15.69
CA GLY A 7 -13.02 -19.20 15.00
C GLY A 7 -13.26 -17.90 14.23
N ARG A 8 -12.38 -16.92 14.47
CA ARG A 8 -12.11 -15.85 13.51
C ARG A 8 -11.34 -16.45 12.33
N SER A 9 -11.99 -16.63 11.18
CA SER A 9 -11.29 -16.80 9.91
C SER A 9 -10.45 -15.53 9.64
N PRO A 10 -9.13 -15.65 9.36
CA PRO A 10 -8.25 -14.48 9.32
C PRO A 10 -8.40 -13.64 8.04
N ILE A 11 -8.12 -12.35 8.24
CA ILE A 11 -8.08 -11.20 7.32
C ILE A 11 -7.21 -11.52 6.09
N LEU A 12 -7.64 -11.15 4.87
CA LEU A 12 -6.80 -11.31 3.67
C LEU A 12 -6.48 -9.95 3.04
N GLY A 13 -5.55 -9.25 3.68
CA GLY A 13 -4.94 -8.04 3.15
C GLY A 13 -5.68 -6.74 3.44
N ARG A 14 -4.92 -5.65 3.35
CA ARG A 14 -5.36 -4.27 3.53
C ARG A 14 -5.39 -3.56 2.19
N THR A 15 -6.56 -3.05 1.83
CA THR A 15 -6.70 -2.23 0.61
C THR A 15 -6.07 -0.86 0.84
N ILE A 16 -5.10 -0.52 0.00
CA ILE A 16 -4.41 0.78 -0.01
C ILE A 16 -5.09 1.74 -1.00
N TYR A 17 -5.36 1.25 -2.20
CA TYR A 17 -6.15 1.96 -3.21
C TYR A 17 -7.13 0.98 -3.83
N SER A 18 -8.41 1.34 -3.79
CA SER A 18 -9.49 0.47 -4.23
C SER A 18 -9.75 0.56 -5.73
N GLY A 19 -10.19 -0.54 -6.32
CA GLY A 19 -10.61 -0.62 -7.71
C GLY A 19 -10.65 -2.06 -8.22
N SER A 20 -10.75 -2.19 -9.53
CA SER A 20 -10.68 -3.48 -10.21
C SER A 20 -9.54 -3.47 -11.21
N ALA A 21 -8.85 -4.60 -11.33
CA ALA A 21 -7.73 -4.77 -12.25
C ALA A 21 -7.73 -6.18 -12.85
N ASP A 22 -7.32 -6.26 -14.10
CA ASP A 22 -7.12 -7.51 -14.85
C ASP A 22 -5.81 -7.37 -15.61
N GLY A 23 -4.93 -8.35 -15.43
CA GLY A 23 -3.67 -8.41 -16.15
C GLY A 23 -2.89 -9.69 -15.90
N GLU A 24 -1.82 -9.82 -16.66
CA GLU A 24 -0.80 -10.86 -16.46
C GLU A 24 -0.01 -10.55 -15.17
N ALA A 25 0.20 -11.56 -14.33
CA ALA A 25 1.04 -11.45 -13.15
C ALA A 25 2.52 -11.39 -13.53
N ILE A 26 3.21 -10.40 -12.99
CA ILE A 26 4.67 -10.38 -12.90
C ILE A 26 5.05 -10.58 -11.44
N VAL A 27 5.63 -11.74 -11.14
CA VAL A 27 5.86 -12.20 -9.77
C VAL A 27 7.35 -12.18 -9.46
N SER A 28 7.70 -11.60 -8.32
CA SER A 28 9.02 -11.74 -7.73
C SER A 28 8.87 -12.14 -6.26
N LEU A 29 9.69 -13.08 -5.80
CA LEU A 29 9.74 -13.51 -4.40
C LEU A 29 10.91 -12.89 -3.64
N THR A 30 11.59 -11.93 -4.28
CA THR A 30 12.65 -11.13 -3.69
C THR A 30 12.08 -9.76 -3.30
N PRO A 31 12.47 -9.19 -2.14
CA PRO A 31 12.13 -7.80 -1.81
C PRO A 31 12.54 -6.84 -2.93
N PHE A 32 11.64 -5.94 -3.31
CA PHE A 32 11.82 -5.11 -4.50
C PHE A 32 11.64 -3.61 -4.21
N PRO A 33 12.62 -2.75 -4.54
CA PRO A 33 12.50 -1.31 -4.32
C PRO A 33 11.66 -0.65 -5.41
N LEU A 34 10.51 -0.07 -5.07
CA LEU A 34 9.67 0.63 -6.05
C LEU A 34 10.12 2.08 -6.26
N SER A 35 11.26 2.25 -6.95
CA SER A 35 11.97 3.53 -7.07
C SER A 35 12.09 4.11 -8.47
N GLY A 36 12.32 5.42 -8.55
CA GLY A 36 12.57 6.10 -9.82
C GLY A 36 13.87 5.64 -10.51
N VAL A 37 14.80 5.01 -9.77
CA VAL A 37 16.01 4.40 -10.35
C VAL A 37 15.79 2.92 -10.70
N THR A 38 14.78 2.28 -10.11
CA THR A 38 14.40 0.88 -10.37
C THR A 38 13.67 0.71 -11.69
N PHE A 39 13.09 1.79 -12.24
CA PHE A 39 12.33 1.73 -13.47
C PHE A 39 12.82 2.76 -14.45
N ASP A 40 12.86 2.38 -15.73
CA ASP A 40 12.68 3.38 -16.78
C ASP A 40 11.22 3.84 -16.74
N LEU A 41 11.00 5.06 -16.22
CA LEU A 41 9.67 5.63 -16.02
C LEU A 41 8.88 5.78 -17.33
N ARG A 42 9.54 5.90 -18.49
CA ARG A 42 8.87 6.10 -19.78
C ARG A 42 8.42 4.80 -20.43
N THR A 43 9.01 3.67 -20.05
CA THR A 43 8.70 2.36 -20.63
C THR A 43 8.08 1.40 -19.63
N GLY A 44 8.23 1.66 -18.33
CA GLY A 44 7.84 0.77 -17.26
C GLY A 44 8.75 -0.45 -17.12
N VAL A 45 9.91 -0.45 -17.81
CA VAL A 45 10.87 -1.54 -17.74
C VAL A 45 11.67 -1.44 -16.45
N VAL A 46 11.81 -2.58 -15.76
CA VAL A 46 12.63 -2.69 -14.55
C VAL A 46 14.11 -2.60 -14.93
N ASN A 47 14.79 -1.64 -14.32
CA ASN A 47 16.22 -1.42 -14.39
C ASN A 47 16.84 -1.60 -12.98
N TRP A 48 17.05 -2.86 -12.57
CA TRP A 48 17.63 -3.18 -11.27
C TRP A 48 18.59 -4.37 -11.36
N ALA A 49 19.86 -4.07 -11.65
CA ALA A 49 20.86 -5.08 -11.97
C ALA A 49 20.89 -6.25 -10.97
N GLY A 50 20.88 -7.47 -11.49
CA GLY A 50 20.90 -8.71 -10.69
C GLY A 50 19.54 -9.16 -10.16
N HIS A 51 18.46 -8.44 -10.45
CA HIS A 51 17.11 -8.83 -10.04
C HIS A 51 16.37 -9.61 -11.13
N GLU A 52 15.52 -10.55 -10.73
CA GLU A 52 14.79 -11.43 -11.65
C GLU A 52 13.81 -10.68 -12.58
N LEU A 53 13.32 -9.53 -12.13
CA LEU A 53 12.44 -8.67 -12.93
C LEU A 53 13.18 -7.79 -13.94
N THR A 54 14.52 -7.74 -13.93
CA THR A 54 15.29 -6.86 -14.83
C THR A 54 14.94 -7.08 -16.28
N GLY A 55 14.70 -5.99 -17.02
CA GLY A 55 14.32 -6.04 -18.43
C GLY A 55 12.85 -6.37 -18.68
N GLN A 56 12.08 -6.75 -17.66
CA GLN A 56 10.64 -6.95 -17.77
C GLN A 56 9.90 -5.63 -17.58
N SER A 57 8.79 -5.44 -18.29
CA SER A 57 7.91 -4.27 -18.11
C SER A 57 6.80 -4.58 -17.10
N VAL A 58 6.57 -3.64 -16.18
CA VAL A 58 5.41 -3.68 -15.27
C VAL A 58 4.16 -3.05 -15.88
N ARG A 59 4.27 -2.44 -17.07
CA ARG A 59 3.16 -1.78 -17.74
C ARG A 59 2.00 -2.73 -17.96
N ASP A 60 0.81 -2.30 -17.56
CA ASP A 60 -0.44 -3.06 -17.73
C ASP A 60 -0.48 -4.44 -17.04
N LYS A 61 0.49 -4.73 -16.15
CA LYS A 61 0.60 -6.01 -15.41
C LYS A 61 0.12 -5.91 -13.96
N ILE A 62 -0.02 -7.06 -13.33
CA ILE A 62 -0.26 -7.22 -11.90
C ILE A 62 1.08 -7.56 -11.23
N LEU A 63 1.66 -6.59 -10.52
CA LEU A 63 2.93 -6.77 -9.84
C LEU A 63 2.71 -7.48 -8.49
N VAL A 64 3.36 -8.62 -8.29
CA VAL A 64 3.25 -9.42 -7.07
C VAL A 64 4.62 -9.52 -6.41
N ILE A 65 4.75 -8.96 -5.20
CA ILE A 65 6.03 -8.87 -4.48
C ILE A 65 5.83 -9.07 -2.97
N PRO A 66 6.63 -9.90 -2.28
CA PRO A 66 6.43 -10.19 -0.86
C PRO A 66 6.65 -8.97 0.03
N GLU A 67 7.63 -8.14 -0.31
CA GLU A 67 8.01 -6.97 0.47
C GLU A 67 8.39 -5.83 -0.47
N VAL A 68 7.79 -4.66 -0.25
CA VAL A 68 8.17 -3.45 -0.97
C VAL A 68 9.18 -2.65 -0.18
N ILE A 69 10.38 -2.49 -0.73
CA ILE A 69 11.40 -1.64 -0.13
C ILE A 69 11.03 -0.17 -0.41
N GLY A 70 10.59 0.52 0.63
CA GLY A 70 10.27 1.95 0.58
C GLY A 70 11.48 2.85 0.72
N PHE A 71 11.51 3.94 -0.06
CA PHE A 71 12.49 5.01 0.07
C PHE A 71 11.81 6.36 -0.23
N ALA A 72 12.42 7.45 0.21
CA ALA A 72 11.93 8.80 -0.09
C ALA A 72 11.98 9.06 -1.61
N GLY A 73 10.83 9.35 -2.22
CA GLY A 73 10.68 9.49 -3.68
C GLY A 73 10.06 8.27 -4.38
N GLY A 74 9.74 7.19 -3.67
CA GLY A 74 9.01 6.04 -4.23
C GLY A 74 7.54 6.36 -4.55
N ASP A 75 6.97 7.29 -3.79
CA ASP A 75 5.68 7.92 -4.08
C ASP A 75 5.68 8.58 -5.46
N TRP A 76 6.71 9.39 -5.75
CA TRP A 76 6.88 10.04 -7.04
C TRP A 76 7.07 9.03 -8.17
N ALA A 77 7.83 7.96 -7.94
CA ALA A 77 8.09 6.94 -8.95
C ALA A 77 6.80 6.26 -9.44
N LEU A 78 5.94 5.81 -8.51
CA LEU A 78 4.65 5.21 -8.85
C LEU A 78 3.69 6.21 -9.48
N TYR A 79 3.65 7.45 -8.97
CA TYR A 79 2.87 8.51 -9.58
C TYR A 79 3.31 8.78 -11.02
N ALA A 80 4.62 8.89 -11.27
CA ALA A 80 5.17 9.13 -12.59
C ALA A 80 4.86 7.98 -13.55
N LEU A 81 5.11 6.74 -13.14
CA LEU A 81 4.79 5.55 -13.93
C LEU A 81 3.32 5.52 -14.35
N SER A 82 2.39 5.66 -13.39
CA SER A 82 0.97 5.45 -13.67
C SER A 82 0.28 6.70 -14.21
N ALA A 83 0.41 7.85 -13.52
CA ALA A 83 -0.37 9.05 -13.82
C ALA A 83 0.28 9.95 -14.87
N LEU A 84 1.61 9.97 -15.00
CA LEU A 84 2.29 10.84 -15.98
C LEU A 84 2.62 10.11 -17.28
N TYR A 85 3.16 8.89 -17.19
CA TYR A 85 3.67 8.14 -18.34
C TYR A 85 2.79 6.98 -18.79
N GLN A 86 1.80 6.57 -17.99
CA GLN A 86 0.89 5.46 -18.30
C GLN A 86 1.63 4.14 -18.60
N THR A 87 2.71 3.89 -17.87
CA THR A 87 3.61 2.75 -17.97
C THR A 87 3.67 1.93 -16.66
N GLY A 88 2.86 2.31 -15.67
CA GLY A 88 2.77 1.62 -14.39
C GLY A 88 1.98 0.31 -14.43
N PRO A 89 2.05 -0.47 -13.34
CA PRO A 89 1.22 -1.64 -13.16
C PRO A 89 -0.25 -1.27 -12.97
N ARG A 90 -1.15 -2.18 -13.34
CA ARG A 90 -2.59 -2.07 -13.06
C ARG A 90 -2.89 -2.31 -11.59
N ALA A 91 -2.13 -3.22 -10.98
CA ALA A 91 -2.24 -3.48 -9.57
C ALA A 91 -0.92 -3.92 -8.94
N ILE A 92 -0.84 -3.75 -7.62
CA ILE A 92 0.24 -4.24 -6.78
C ILE A 92 -0.37 -5.12 -5.68
N LEU A 93 0.11 -6.35 -5.59
CA LEU A 93 -0.20 -7.30 -4.53
C LEU A 93 1.07 -7.51 -3.70
N CYS A 94 1.03 -7.19 -2.40
CA CYS A 94 2.21 -7.29 -1.57
C CYS A 94 1.94 -7.71 -0.12
N GLY A 95 2.97 -8.24 0.54
CA GLY A 95 2.91 -8.66 1.94
C GLY A 95 3.17 -7.51 2.90
N ASP A 96 4.07 -6.58 2.56
CA ASP A 96 4.27 -5.35 3.32
C ASP A 96 4.44 -4.15 2.37
N ILE A 97 4.00 -2.99 2.82
CA ILE A 97 4.06 -1.74 2.07
C ILE A 97 4.49 -0.57 2.96
N SER A 98 5.49 0.18 2.51
CA SER A 98 5.89 1.41 3.19
C SER A 98 4.87 2.55 2.96
N PRO A 99 4.80 3.53 3.88
CA PRO A 99 3.97 4.72 3.70
C PRO A 99 4.27 5.52 2.42
N PHE A 100 5.52 5.60 1.98
CA PHE A 100 5.89 6.27 0.73
C PHE A 100 5.24 5.58 -0.48
N ILE A 101 5.32 4.26 -0.55
CA ILE A 101 4.75 3.50 -1.66
C ILE A 101 3.22 3.55 -1.61
N ALA A 102 2.62 3.49 -0.43
CA ALA A 102 1.17 3.65 -0.28
C ALA A 102 0.68 5.01 -0.81
N ALA A 103 1.40 6.10 -0.51
CA ALA A 103 1.09 7.41 -1.08
C ALA A 103 1.18 7.42 -2.61
N GLY A 104 2.25 6.84 -3.17
CA GLY A 104 2.44 6.71 -4.62
C GLY A 104 1.35 5.91 -5.32
N ALA A 105 0.94 4.79 -4.72
CA ALA A 105 -0.15 3.96 -5.23
C ALA A 105 -1.47 4.72 -5.29
N ILE A 106 -1.80 5.50 -4.24
CA ILE A 106 -3.01 6.33 -4.21
C ILE A 106 -2.95 7.44 -5.25
N LEU A 107 -1.83 8.17 -5.33
CA LEU A 107 -1.63 9.25 -6.30
C LEU A 107 -1.66 8.72 -7.75
N GLY A 108 -1.04 7.57 -7.97
CA GLY A 108 -1.00 6.87 -9.26
C GLY A 108 -2.27 6.11 -9.60
N LYS A 109 -3.26 6.06 -8.68
CA LYS A 109 -4.51 5.30 -8.82
C LYS A 109 -4.28 3.83 -9.19
N ILE A 110 -3.25 3.22 -8.60
CA ILE A 110 -2.86 1.83 -8.83
C ILE A 110 -3.58 0.96 -7.81
N VAL A 111 -4.41 0.00 -8.26
CA VAL A 111 -5.12 -0.92 -7.35
C VAL A 111 -4.10 -1.63 -6.47
N THR A 112 -4.16 -1.46 -5.16
CA THR A 112 -3.10 -1.96 -4.28
C THR A 112 -3.69 -2.64 -3.06
N ILE A 113 -3.28 -3.88 -2.83
CA ILE A 113 -3.64 -4.68 -1.67
C ILE A 113 -2.33 -5.13 -1.00
N ALA A 114 -2.16 -4.72 0.25
CA ALA A 114 -1.00 -5.02 1.08
C ALA A 114 -1.37 -6.04 2.17
N ASP A 115 -0.43 -6.39 3.04
CA ASP A 115 -0.63 -7.33 4.16
C ASP A 115 -1.13 -8.73 3.70
N LEU A 116 -0.81 -9.11 2.47
CA LEU A 116 -1.17 -10.42 1.92
C LEU A 116 -0.22 -11.51 2.45
N PRO A 117 -0.73 -12.69 2.83
CA PRO A 117 0.13 -13.78 3.29
C PRO A 117 1.10 -14.24 2.21
N GLN A 118 2.31 -14.61 2.60
CA GLN A 118 3.35 -15.02 1.64
C GLN A 118 2.94 -16.24 0.83
N GLU A 119 2.24 -17.20 1.44
CA GLU A 119 1.73 -18.40 0.77
C GLU A 119 0.77 -18.05 -0.38
N MET A 120 -0.02 -16.98 -0.23
CA MET A 120 -0.92 -16.49 -1.27
C MET A 120 -0.14 -15.87 -2.42
N LEU A 121 0.84 -15.01 -2.12
CA LEU A 121 1.69 -14.38 -3.14
C LEU A 121 2.49 -15.43 -3.92
N ARG A 122 3.01 -16.46 -3.23
CA ARG A 122 3.71 -17.61 -3.86
C ARG A 122 2.79 -18.50 -4.68
N GLY A 123 1.50 -18.55 -4.35
CA GLY A 123 0.48 -19.30 -5.09
C GLY A 123 0.13 -18.67 -6.45
N ILE A 124 0.51 -17.42 -6.68
CA ILE A 124 0.33 -16.75 -7.97
C ILE A 124 1.51 -17.11 -8.88
N ALA A 125 1.22 -17.80 -9.99
CA ALA A 125 2.24 -18.14 -10.97
C ALA A 125 2.60 -16.92 -11.84
N ASN A 126 3.89 -16.72 -12.11
CA ASN A 126 4.34 -15.71 -13.07
C ASN A 126 3.74 -15.98 -14.46
N GLY A 127 3.25 -14.95 -15.14
CA GLY A 127 2.54 -15.08 -16.41
C GLY A 127 1.07 -15.51 -16.31
N SER A 128 0.57 -15.89 -15.13
CA SER A 128 -0.84 -16.22 -14.96
C SER A 128 -1.71 -14.97 -15.02
N ARG A 129 -2.95 -15.11 -15.48
CA ARG A 129 -3.91 -13.99 -15.47
C ARG A 129 -4.52 -13.84 -14.09
N VAL A 130 -4.50 -12.61 -13.56
CA VAL A 130 -5.03 -12.26 -12.24
C VAL A 130 -6.13 -11.22 -12.39
N LEU A 131 -7.26 -11.50 -11.76
CA LEU A 131 -8.42 -10.62 -11.67
C LEU A 131 -8.57 -10.15 -10.23
N ILE A 132 -8.67 -8.84 -10.04
CA ILE A 132 -8.79 -8.19 -8.75
C ILE A 132 -10.07 -7.35 -8.74
N ASP A 133 -10.86 -7.50 -7.69
CA ASP A 133 -11.94 -6.58 -7.32
C ASP A 133 -11.78 -6.27 -5.83
N SER A 134 -11.10 -5.18 -5.50
CA SER A 134 -10.87 -4.84 -4.09
C SER A 134 -12.13 -4.35 -3.39
N GLY A 135 -13.17 -3.95 -4.14
CA GLY A 135 -14.45 -3.50 -3.58
C GLY A 135 -15.25 -4.68 -3.03
N ARG A 136 -15.21 -5.81 -3.73
CA ARG A 136 -15.78 -7.09 -3.27
C ARG A 136 -14.80 -7.94 -2.49
N GLY A 137 -13.55 -7.50 -2.43
CA GLY A 137 -12.48 -8.21 -1.79
C GLY A 137 -12.13 -9.52 -2.48
N ILE A 138 -11.91 -9.52 -3.79
CA ILE A 138 -11.70 -10.73 -4.59
C ILE A 138 -10.35 -10.65 -5.30
N ILE A 139 -9.55 -11.71 -5.19
CA ILE A 139 -8.40 -11.98 -6.07
C ILE A 139 -8.60 -13.38 -6.67
N ARG A 140 -8.59 -13.48 -8.00
CA ARG A 140 -8.75 -14.73 -8.75
C ARG A 140 -7.60 -14.94 -9.72
N THR A 141 -7.12 -16.17 -9.83
CA THR A 141 -6.10 -16.59 -10.79
C THR A 141 -6.69 -17.59 -11.79
N ALA A 142 -6.33 -17.48 -13.07
CA ALA A 142 -6.78 -18.42 -14.09
C ALA A 142 -5.83 -19.63 -14.19
N GLY A 143 -6.24 -20.78 -13.63
CA GLY A 143 -5.76 -22.13 -13.99
C GLY A 143 -4.32 -22.52 -13.60
N SER A 144 -4.19 -23.40 -12.60
CA SER A 144 -3.14 -24.41 -12.57
C SER A 144 -3.80 -25.78 -12.77
N THR A 145 -3.39 -26.52 -13.81
CA THR A 145 -3.70 -27.94 -13.97
C THR A 145 -2.93 -28.73 -12.92
N VAL A 146 -3.61 -29.19 -11.87
CA VAL A 146 -3.04 -30.08 -10.84
C VAL A 146 -3.16 -31.54 -11.32
N PRO A 147 -2.11 -32.39 -11.23
CA PRO A 147 -2.26 -33.82 -11.44
C PRO A 147 -3.18 -34.41 -10.35
N GLU A 148 -4.13 -35.24 -10.77
CA GLU A 148 -5.20 -35.82 -9.96
C GLU A 148 -4.70 -36.59 -8.71
N SER A 149 -5.11 -36.17 -7.52
CA SER A 149 -5.50 -37.06 -6.39
C SER A 149 -6.13 -36.28 -5.22
N PRO A 150 -6.92 -36.93 -4.35
CA PRO A 150 -8.30 -36.49 -4.12
C PRO A 150 -8.43 -35.65 -2.85
N ASN A 151 -8.46 -34.32 -2.99
CA ASN A 151 -9.37 -33.51 -2.20
C ASN A 151 -9.62 -32.16 -2.87
N LYS A 152 -10.77 -32.09 -3.57
CA LYS A 152 -11.49 -30.89 -4.04
C LYS A 152 -10.63 -29.71 -4.49
N GLY A 153 -10.31 -29.70 -5.79
CA GLY A 153 -9.89 -28.51 -6.51
C GLY A 153 -11.04 -27.53 -6.69
N HIS A 154 -10.82 -26.28 -6.31
CA HIS A 154 -11.60 -25.11 -6.73
C HIS A 154 -10.60 -23.98 -7.01
N GLY A 155 -10.84 -23.20 -8.07
CA GLY A 155 -10.07 -21.98 -8.34
C GLY A 155 -10.01 -21.11 -7.08
N LEU A 156 -8.87 -20.49 -6.82
CA LEU A 156 -8.65 -19.76 -5.59
C LEU A 156 -9.49 -18.47 -5.61
N ASP A 157 -10.60 -18.46 -4.87
CA ASP A 157 -11.43 -17.28 -4.61
C ASP A 157 -11.04 -16.79 -3.21
N TYR A 158 -10.14 -15.80 -3.14
CA TYR A 158 -9.74 -15.21 -1.87
C TYR A 158 -10.70 -14.08 -1.51
N SER A 159 -11.37 -14.18 -0.36
CA SER A 159 -12.14 -13.09 0.24
C SER A 159 -11.21 -12.17 1.06
N ILE A 160 -10.78 -11.06 0.48
CA ILE A 160 -10.21 -9.93 1.19
C ILE A 160 -11.30 -9.41 2.12
N SER A 161 -10.96 -9.14 3.39
CA SER A 161 -11.87 -8.34 4.20
C SER A 161 -12.05 -7.01 3.47
N GLU A 162 -13.29 -6.65 3.17
CA GLU A 162 -13.64 -5.28 2.83
C GLU A 162 -12.85 -4.33 3.73
N ALA A 163 -12.63 -3.11 3.27
CA ALA A 163 -12.33 -1.99 4.15
C ALA A 163 -13.42 -1.73 5.24
N SER A 164 -14.28 -2.72 5.55
CA SER A 164 -15.38 -2.73 6.51
C SER A 164 -14.97 -2.93 7.96
N ALA A 165 -13.67 -2.94 8.27
CA ALA A 165 -13.19 -2.76 9.64
C ALA A 165 -12.17 -1.61 9.77
N GLN A 166 -12.01 -0.74 8.78
CA GLN A 166 -11.40 0.55 9.05
C GLN A 166 -12.44 1.39 9.78
N SER A 167 -12.28 1.52 11.09
CA SER A 167 -13.03 2.45 11.94
C SER A 167 -13.31 3.75 11.19
N GLU A 168 -14.56 4.21 11.23
CA GLU A 168 -15.01 5.43 10.57
C GLU A 168 -13.97 6.55 10.78
N PHE A 169 -13.37 7.02 9.68
CA PHE A 169 -12.32 8.03 9.76
C PHE A 169 -12.95 9.33 10.27
N GLN A 170 -12.56 9.75 11.46
CA GLN A 170 -13.19 10.84 12.18
C GLN A 170 -12.80 12.16 11.54
N LEU A 171 -13.79 12.84 10.96
CA LEU A 171 -13.66 14.16 10.37
C LEU A 171 -14.30 15.20 11.29
N THR A 172 -13.58 16.28 11.53
CA THR A 172 -14.10 17.51 12.14
C THR A 172 -15.10 18.20 11.20
N PRO A 173 -15.98 19.08 11.72
CA PRO A 173 -16.89 19.86 10.88
C PRO A 173 -16.17 20.66 9.80
N GLU A 174 -15.05 21.30 10.15
CA GLU A 174 -14.23 22.08 9.20
C GLU A 174 -13.68 21.20 8.07
N GLU A 175 -13.19 20.00 8.38
CA GLU A 175 -12.72 19.06 7.36
C GLU A 175 -13.85 18.60 6.43
N ARG A 176 -15.07 18.40 6.94
CA ARG A 176 -16.24 18.07 6.10
C ARG A 176 -16.58 19.22 5.16
N GLU A 177 -16.59 20.44 5.65
CA GLU A 177 -16.83 21.63 4.81
C GLU A 177 -15.76 21.77 3.70
N ILE A 178 -14.49 21.50 4.00
CA ILE A 178 -13.41 21.52 3.00
C ILE A 178 -13.64 20.43 1.94
N LEU A 179 -14.05 19.22 2.36
CA LEU A 179 -14.39 18.14 1.42
C LEU A 179 -15.56 18.55 0.51
N ASP A 180 -16.56 19.25 1.05
CA ASP A 180 -17.71 19.79 0.31
C ASP A 180 -17.34 20.99 -0.58
N GLY A 181 -16.11 21.50 -0.47
CA GLY A 181 -15.53 22.49 -1.37
C GLY A 181 -15.54 23.92 -0.86
N SER A 182 -15.74 24.15 0.44
CA SER A 182 -15.74 25.50 1.05
C SER A 182 -14.46 26.30 0.79
N GLN A 183 -13.33 25.61 0.58
CA GLN A 183 -12.01 26.19 0.27
C GLN A 183 -11.54 25.90 -1.17
N GLY A 184 -12.47 25.54 -2.05
CA GLY A 184 -12.20 25.25 -3.46
C GLY A 184 -11.66 23.84 -3.72
N ARG A 185 -11.54 23.52 -5.00
CA ARG A 185 -11.27 22.16 -5.48
C ARG A 185 -9.92 21.61 -5.02
N ALA A 186 -8.87 22.42 -5.06
CA ALA A 186 -7.53 21.97 -4.68
C ALA A 186 -7.46 21.57 -3.20
N ALA A 187 -8.09 22.34 -2.31
CA ALA A 187 -8.16 22.01 -0.88
C ALA A 187 -8.96 20.72 -0.63
N SER A 188 -10.12 20.58 -1.30
CA SER A 188 -10.94 19.37 -1.24
C SER A 188 -10.17 18.13 -1.72
N ASP A 189 -9.46 18.21 -2.85
CA ASP A 189 -8.72 17.07 -3.41
C ASP A 189 -7.50 16.70 -2.55
N CYS A 190 -6.78 17.69 -2.01
CA CYS A 190 -5.72 17.44 -1.02
C CYS A 190 -6.26 16.74 0.23
N LEU A 191 -7.40 17.19 0.77
CA LEU A 191 -7.98 16.58 1.97
C LEU A 191 -8.49 15.17 1.69
N LYS A 192 -9.11 14.91 0.53
CA LYS A 192 -9.47 13.56 0.09
C LYS A 192 -8.27 12.63 0.07
N PHE A 193 -7.15 13.07 -0.51
CA PHE A 193 -5.90 12.31 -0.52
C PHE A 193 -5.44 12.00 0.91
N LEU A 194 -5.39 12.99 1.80
CA LEU A 194 -4.96 12.80 3.19
C LEU A 194 -5.86 11.82 3.96
N VAL A 195 -7.17 11.89 3.75
CA VAL A 195 -8.12 10.95 4.35
C VAL A 195 -7.93 9.53 3.81
N GLN A 196 -7.79 9.37 2.49
CA GLN A 196 -7.52 8.06 1.87
C GLN A 196 -6.20 7.47 2.35
N TYR A 197 -5.15 8.28 2.37
CA TYR A 197 -3.83 7.89 2.84
C TYR A 197 -3.85 7.50 4.32
N GLY A 198 -4.53 8.31 5.16
CA GLY A 198 -4.74 8.00 6.57
C GLY A 198 -5.44 6.66 6.76
N LYS A 199 -6.56 6.43 6.06
CA LYS A 199 -7.29 5.16 6.05
C LYS A 199 -6.39 3.98 5.65
N ALA A 200 -5.65 4.11 4.55
CA ALA A 200 -4.72 3.08 4.06
C ALA A 200 -3.64 2.72 5.10
N LEU A 201 -3.21 3.67 5.93
CA LEU A 201 -2.26 3.43 7.01
C LEU A 201 -2.89 3.03 8.36
N GLY A 202 -4.21 2.84 8.41
CA GLY A 202 -4.93 2.49 9.64
C GLY A 202 -5.09 3.66 10.62
N ALA A 203 -4.92 4.91 10.15
CA ALA A 203 -5.20 6.09 10.95
C ALA A 203 -6.72 6.30 11.08
N VAL A 204 -7.15 6.75 12.26
CA VAL A 204 -8.56 6.98 12.58
C VAL A 204 -8.98 8.45 12.45
N ARG A 205 -8.02 9.38 12.37
CA ARG A 205 -8.25 10.83 12.26
C ARG A 205 -7.00 11.57 11.79
N LEU A 206 -7.17 12.78 11.28
CA LEU A 206 -6.07 13.72 11.11
C LEU A 206 -5.74 14.41 12.43
N ILE A 207 -4.47 14.83 12.59
CA ILE A 207 -4.02 15.58 13.76
C ILE A 207 -3.88 17.05 13.38
N ALA A 208 -4.59 17.92 14.08
CA ALA A 208 -4.50 19.36 13.90
C ALA A 208 -3.06 19.87 14.06
N ARG A 209 -2.65 20.76 13.15
CA ARG A 209 -1.31 21.38 13.10
C ARG A 209 -0.87 22.00 14.43
N GLY A 210 -1.82 22.57 15.20
CA GLY A 210 -1.55 23.15 16.51
C GLY A 210 -1.05 22.14 17.55
N LEU A 211 -1.52 20.90 17.50
CA LEU A 211 -1.07 19.83 18.39
C LEU A 211 0.36 19.39 18.05
N VAL A 212 0.65 19.24 16.75
CA VAL A 212 1.98 18.88 16.24
C VAL A 212 3.02 19.93 16.64
N ASN A 213 2.70 21.21 16.46
CA ASN A 213 3.59 22.31 16.84
C ASN A 213 3.89 22.33 18.35
N ARG A 214 2.91 21.98 19.20
CA ARG A 214 3.13 21.85 20.65
C ARG A 214 4.05 20.68 20.98
N CYS A 215 3.86 19.52 20.35
CA CYS A 215 4.72 18.36 20.51
C CYS A 215 6.16 18.65 20.08
N VAL A 216 6.36 19.26 18.90
CA VAL A 216 7.70 19.64 18.39
C VAL A 216 8.39 20.64 19.30
N LYS A 217 7.66 21.67 19.78
CA LYS A 217 8.20 22.66 20.74
C LYS A 217 8.58 22.00 22.08
N ARG A 218 7.80 21.02 22.55
CA ARG A 218 8.08 20.28 23.79
C ARG A 218 9.30 19.37 23.62
N PHE A 219 9.42 18.68 22.50
CA PHE A 219 10.58 17.85 22.18
C PHE A 219 11.87 18.68 22.07
N ARG A 220 11.82 19.85 21.40
CA ARG A 220 12.95 20.79 21.37
C ARG A 220 13.36 21.25 22.77
N ARG A 221 12.41 21.61 23.64
CA ARG A 221 12.71 21.99 25.03
C ARG A 221 13.36 20.86 25.83
N LEU A 222 12.87 19.62 25.69
CA LEU A 222 13.45 18.46 26.38
C LEU A 222 14.86 18.14 25.86
N SER A 223 15.09 18.27 24.56
CA SER A 223 16.42 18.07 23.96
C SER A 223 17.44 19.14 24.41
N LEU A 224 17.01 20.39 24.58
CA LEU A 224 17.84 21.48 25.10
C LEU A 224 18.12 21.30 26.60
N SER A 225 17.12 20.86 27.38
CA SER A 225 17.26 20.51 28.79
C SER A 225 18.27 19.36 28.97
N ALA A 226 18.17 18.29 28.17
CA ALA A 226 19.11 17.18 28.19
C ALA A 226 20.55 17.58 27.82
N ARG A 227 20.73 18.46 26.82
CA ARG A 227 22.05 19.02 26.47
C ARG A 227 22.65 19.86 27.61
N SER A 228 21.83 20.65 28.29
CA SER A 228 22.28 21.47 29.43
C SER A 228 22.62 20.65 30.68
N SER A 229 22.01 19.48 30.85
CA SER A 229 22.33 18.52 31.92
C SER A 229 23.61 17.72 31.60
N CYS A 230 23.80 17.31 30.34
CA CYS A 230 25.00 16.62 29.89
C CYS A 230 26.24 17.52 29.94
N ALA A 231 26.12 18.80 29.56
CA ALA A 231 27.20 19.79 29.64
C ALA A 231 27.63 20.15 31.08
N ARG A 232 26.82 19.84 32.12
CA ARG A 232 27.22 20.01 33.53
C ARG A 232 27.91 18.78 34.12
N ARG A 233 27.78 17.60 33.50
CA ARG A 233 28.43 16.36 33.93
C ARG A 233 29.86 16.18 33.39
N PHE A 234 30.26 17.02 32.43
CA PHE A 234 31.59 17.06 31.83
C PHE A 234 32.19 18.47 31.95
N ARG A 235 32.34 18.97 33.19
CA ARG A 235 33.38 19.95 33.50
C ARG A 235 34.42 19.24 34.37
N PRO A 236 35.73 19.35 34.04
CA PRO A 236 36.79 18.74 34.84
C PRO A 236 36.85 19.33 36.25
#